data_AF-A0A8J5TM85-F1
#
_entry.id   AF-A0A8J5TM85-F1
#
_cell.length_a   1.000
_cell.length_b   1.000
_cell.length_c   1.000
_cell.angle_alpha   90.00
_cell.angle_beta   90.00
_cell.angle_gamma   90.00
#
_symmetry.space_group_name_H-M   'P 1'
#
loop_
_entity.id
_entity.type
_entity.pdbx_description
1 polymer ?
#
loop_
_entity_poly.entity_id
_entity_poly.type
_entity_poly.pdbx_seq_one_letter_code
_entity_poly.pdbx_strand_id
1 'polypeptide(L)'
;EFDAFTTDGSVLFCKYCEAPVTASKKFQVQQHLKTSKHIRLEAVKSNSAQKEQQLLLACSSKSGPDRSQFNADLCKAFVSADIPLHKLNNKCLKSFLEQYTGKKVPDESTLRKNYAPSRTARFSEIAPSTPLPPSPVVTRWGSWIDAATYYGKNFDVIEAVIATFDPEEAQSIQESKILLETEGIKESLLFIATNFACISSTITRLEERGLLLSSAISL
;
A
#
# COMPACT_ATOMS: atom_id res chain seq x y z
N GLU A 1 -34.94 18.50 16.35
CA GLU A 1 -35.42 19.77 15.75
C GLU A 1 -34.23 20.72 15.60
N PHE A 2 -34.06 21.30 14.41
CA PHE A 2 -33.05 22.34 14.04
C PHE A 2 -31.55 22.05 14.27
N ASP A 3 -31.08 20.83 13.99
CA ASP A 3 -29.65 20.45 14.11
C ASP A 3 -28.70 21.23 13.17
N ALA A 4 -29.28 21.88 12.14
CA ALA A 4 -28.59 22.70 11.16
C ALA A 4 -28.20 24.11 11.63
N PHE A 5 -28.63 24.54 12.83
CA PHE A 5 -28.48 25.93 13.29
C PHE A 5 -27.70 26.05 14.61
N THR A 6 -26.94 27.13 14.74
CA THR A 6 -26.38 27.65 16.00
C THR A 6 -26.99 29.00 16.31
N THR A 7 -27.13 29.34 17.59
CA THR A 7 -27.72 30.61 18.03
C THR A 7 -26.88 31.22 19.15
N ASP A 8 -26.68 32.53 19.08
CA ASP A 8 -26.08 33.35 20.14
C ASP A 8 -27.15 34.08 20.99
N GLY A 9 -28.43 33.71 20.81
CA GLY A 9 -29.57 34.32 21.49
C GLY A 9 -30.22 35.48 20.72
N SER A 10 -29.59 35.99 19.66
CA SER A 10 -30.13 37.10 18.84
C SER A 10 -30.25 36.77 17.35
N VAL A 11 -29.36 35.92 16.81
CA VAL A 11 -29.34 35.54 15.39
C VAL A 11 -29.21 34.02 15.23
N LEU A 12 -30.04 33.42 14.36
CA LEU A 12 -29.88 32.02 13.96
C LEU A 12 -28.85 31.93 12.84
N PHE A 13 -27.78 31.18 13.04
CA PHE A 13 -26.74 30.95 12.05
C PHE A 13 -26.83 29.54 11.49
N CYS A 14 -26.86 29.40 10.16
CA CYS A 14 -26.89 28.09 9.53
C CYS A 14 -25.47 27.54 9.35
N LYS A 15 -25.19 26.36 9.94
CA LYS A 15 -23.89 25.67 9.86
C LYS A 15 -23.49 25.31 8.42
N TYR A 16 -24.47 25.02 7.57
CA TYR A 16 -24.23 24.61 6.18
C TYR A 16 -24.08 25.79 5.22
N CYS A 17 -24.97 26.79 5.35
CA CYS A 17 -24.99 27.97 4.49
C CYS A 17 -24.00 29.06 4.91
N GLU A 18 -23.42 28.97 6.12
CA GLU A 18 -22.55 29.97 6.74
C GLU A 18 -23.14 31.39 6.66
N ALA A 19 -24.45 31.48 6.86
CA ALA A 19 -25.19 32.72 6.71
C ALA A 19 -26.16 32.93 7.88
N PRO A 20 -26.36 34.19 8.31
CA PRO A 20 -27.40 34.52 9.27
C PRO A 20 -28.77 34.32 8.62
N VAL A 21 -29.69 33.72 9.37
CA VAL A 21 -31.08 33.51 8.98
C VAL A 21 -31.94 34.37 9.90
N THR A 22 -32.72 35.25 9.29
CA THR A 22 -33.66 36.11 10.00
C THR A 22 -34.71 35.25 10.70
N ALA A 23 -34.72 35.27 12.03
CA ALA A 23 -35.49 34.35 12.86
C ALA A 23 -36.79 34.96 13.40
N SER A 24 -37.34 35.99 12.75
CA SER A 24 -38.51 36.71 13.26
C SER A 24 -39.77 35.84 13.31
N LYS A 25 -39.87 34.80 12.45
CA LYS A 25 -41.00 33.86 12.39
C LYS A 25 -40.51 32.46 11.99
N LYS A 26 -41.06 31.41 12.61
CA LYS A 26 -40.72 29.98 12.37
C LYS A 26 -40.75 29.59 10.87
N PHE A 27 -41.67 30.16 10.10
CA PHE A 27 -41.81 29.88 8.67
C PHE A 27 -40.57 30.32 7.85
N GLN A 28 -39.87 31.38 8.23
CA GLN A 28 -38.68 31.86 7.51
C GLN A 28 -37.53 30.85 7.61
N VAL A 29 -37.38 30.22 8.78
CA VAL A 29 -36.40 29.14 9.00
C VAL A 29 -36.77 27.90 8.19
N GLN A 30 -38.06 27.53 8.15
CA GLN A 30 -38.51 26.40 7.34
C GLN A 30 -38.35 26.65 5.83
N GLN A 31 -38.53 27.89 5.38
CA GLN A 31 -38.28 28.26 3.99
C GLN A 31 -36.79 28.17 3.65
N HIS A 32 -35.92 28.65 4.53
CA HIS A 32 -34.46 28.53 4.38
C HIS A 32 -34.02 27.07 4.18
N LEU A 33 -34.51 26.15 5.03
CA LEU A 33 -34.21 24.71 4.95
C LEU A 33 -34.63 24.08 3.61
N LYS A 34 -35.67 24.63 2.98
CA LYS A 34 -36.19 24.17 1.68
C LYS A 34 -35.50 24.81 0.48
N THR A 35 -34.57 25.75 0.68
CA THR A 35 -33.87 26.38 -0.45
C THR A 35 -32.91 25.42 -1.12
N SER A 36 -32.80 25.49 -2.46
CA SER A 36 -31.86 24.67 -3.24
C SER A 36 -30.40 24.88 -2.80
N LYS A 37 -30.07 26.09 -2.33
CA LYS A 37 -28.75 26.42 -1.78
C LYS A 37 -28.46 25.63 -0.50
N HIS A 38 -29.40 25.56 0.42
CA HIS A 38 -29.25 24.81 1.67
C HIS A 38 -29.12 23.31 1.41
N ILE A 39 -30.04 22.71 0.64
CA ILE A 39 -30.05 21.27 0.34
C ILE A 39 -28.73 20.82 -0.30
N ARG A 40 -28.20 21.62 -1.25
CA ARG A 40 -26.92 21.30 -1.91
C ARG A 40 -25.73 21.38 -0.95
N LEU A 41 -25.67 22.42 -0.12
CA LEU A 41 -24.55 22.60 0.82
C LEU A 41 -24.60 21.60 1.98
N GLU A 42 -25.79 21.24 2.45
CA GLU A 42 -26.02 20.18 3.42
C GLU A 42 -25.49 18.85 2.88
N ALA A 43 -25.87 18.44 1.67
CA ALA A 43 -25.41 17.20 1.04
C ALA A 43 -23.89 17.14 0.82
N VAL A 44 -23.25 18.27 0.50
CA VAL A 44 -21.78 18.33 0.34
C VAL A 44 -21.07 18.23 1.69
N LYS A 45 -21.49 19.02 2.68
CA LYS A 45 -20.81 19.09 3.99
C LYS A 45 -21.06 17.85 4.87
N SER A 46 -22.23 17.22 4.77
CA SER A 46 -22.50 15.95 5.45
C SER A 46 -21.66 14.79 4.88
N ASN A 47 -21.34 14.80 3.58
CA ASN A 47 -20.37 13.87 2.98
C ASN A 47 -18.92 14.17 3.39
N SER A 48 -18.53 15.43 3.55
CA SER A 48 -17.19 15.82 4.03
C SER A 48 -16.93 15.41 5.48
N ALA A 49 -17.92 15.56 6.38
CA ALA A 49 -17.81 15.15 7.78
C ALA A 49 -17.66 13.62 7.95
N GLN A 50 -18.28 12.83 7.06
CA GLN A 50 -18.07 11.38 7.02
C GLN A 50 -16.66 10.99 6.51
N LYS A 51 -16.04 11.84 5.69
CA LYS A 51 -14.70 11.59 5.12
C LYS A 51 -13.57 11.89 6.11
N GLU A 52 -13.74 12.88 6.98
CA GLU A 52 -12.76 13.19 8.05
C GLU A 52 -12.78 12.16 9.19
N GLN A 53 -13.95 11.59 9.53
CA GLN A 53 -14.01 10.45 10.48
C GLN A 53 -13.55 9.12 9.85
N GLN A 54 -13.55 8.98 8.52
CA GLN A 54 -13.06 7.78 7.83
C GLN A 54 -11.53 7.63 7.82
N LEU A 55 -10.78 8.71 8.02
CA LEU A 55 -9.31 8.65 7.97
C LEU A 55 -8.69 8.08 9.27
N LEU A 56 -9.44 8.10 10.38
CA LEU A 56 -8.99 7.61 11.69
C LEU A 56 -9.73 6.34 12.16
N LEU A 57 -10.73 5.84 11.42
CA LEU A 57 -11.56 4.67 11.79
C LEU A 57 -11.59 3.53 10.73
N ALA A 58 -10.59 3.42 9.87
CA ALA A 58 -10.55 2.36 8.85
C ALA A 58 -10.32 0.93 9.40
N CYS A 59 -10.24 0.74 10.72
CA CYS A 59 -10.07 -0.57 11.35
C CYS A 59 -11.23 -0.90 12.30
N SER A 60 -12.46 -1.04 11.77
CA SER A 60 -13.53 -1.84 12.41
C SER A 60 -14.74 -1.90 11.50
N SER A 61 -14.70 -2.74 10.47
CA SER A 61 -15.95 -3.31 9.97
C SER A 61 -16.48 -4.26 11.04
N LYS A 62 -17.78 -4.19 11.34
CA LYS A 62 -18.49 -5.09 12.26
C LYS A 62 -18.30 -6.54 11.82
N SER A 63 -17.22 -7.17 12.27
CA SER A 63 -16.99 -8.59 12.16
C SER A 63 -16.59 -9.05 13.54
N GLY A 64 -17.33 -9.99 14.12
CA GLY A 64 -16.96 -10.56 15.41
C GLY A 64 -15.49 -11.00 15.42
N PRO A 65 -14.84 -11.09 16.59
CA PRO A 65 -13.41 -11.41 16.73
C PRO A 65 -12.99 -12.63 15.88
N ASP A 66 -13.89 -13.60 15.74
CA ASP A 66 -13.70 -14.85 14.99
C ASP A 66 -13.45 -14.69 13.46
N ARG A 67 -13.99 -13.63 12.83
CA ARG A 67 -13.81 -13.41 11.38
C ARG A 67 -12.51 -12.66 11.08
N SER A 68 -12.14 -11.71 11.94
CA SER A 68 -10.84 -11.03 11.86
C SER A 68 -9.70 -12.03 12.06
N GLN A 69 -9.84 -12.90 13.06
CA GLN A 69 -8.86 -13.95 13.35
C GLN A 69 -8.71 -14.93 12.19
N PHE A 70 -9.83 -15.42 11.62
CA PHE A 70 -9.77 -16.31 10.45
C PHE A 70 -9.04 -15.70 9.26
N ASN A 71 -9.29 -14.43 8.94
CA ASN A 71 -8.60 -13.78 7.81
C ASN A 71 -7.11 -13.63 8.08
N ALA A 72 -6.72 -13.31 9.32
CA ALA A 72 -5.33 -13.22 9.74
C ALA A 72 -4.64 -14.59 9.63
N ASP A 73 -5.26 -15.65 10.17
CA ASP A 73 -4.74 -17.01 10.13
C ASP A 73 -4.63 -17.54 8.70
N LEU A 74 -5.63 -17.27 7.85
CA LEU A 74 -5.61 -17.64 6.44
C LEU A 74 -4.47 -16.94 5.69
N CYS A 75 -4.29 -15.63 5.93
CA CYS A 75 -3.19 -14.88 5.33
C CYS A 75 -1.84 -15.43 5.78
N LYS A 76 -1.68 -15.67 7.08
CA LYS A 76 -0.47 -16.25 7.67
C LYS A 76 -0.17 -17.60 7.04
N ALA A 77 -1.13 -18.52 6.99
CA ALA A 77 -0.92 -19.85 6.41
C ALA A 77 -0.45 -19.81 4.95
N PHE A 78 -1.04 -18.92 4.12
CA PHE A 78 -0.63 -18.75 2.73
C PHE A 78 0.78 -18.17 2.61
N VAL A 79 1.09 -17.14 3.39
CA VAL A 79 2.41 -16.49 3.37
C VAL A 79 3.49 -17.42 3.88
N SER A 80 3.23 -18.14 4.97
CA SER A 80 4.16 -19.11 5.56
C SER A 80 4.47 -20.27 4.61
N ALA A 81 3.48 -20.72 3.82
CA ALA A 81 3.64 -21.80 2.84
C ALA A 81 4.14 -21.33 1.46
N ASP A 82 4.55 -20.07 1.31
CA ASP A 82 4.93 -19.45 0.03
C ASP A 82 3.87 -19.58 -1.08
N ILE A 83 2.59 -19.53 -0.69
CA ILE A 83 1.46 -19.60 -1.61
C ILE A 83 0.96 -18.18 -1.91
N PRO A 84 1.02 -17.72 -3.17
CA PRO A 84 0.55 -16.39 -3.51
C PRO A 84 -0.94 -16.21 -3.20
N LEU A 85 -1.28 -15.12 -2.50
CA LEU A 85 -2.67 -14.81 -2.11
C LEU A 85 -3.63 -14.73 -3.31
N HIS A 86 -3.15 -14.42 -4.53
CA HIS A 86 -4.01 -14.36 -5.72
C HIS A 86 -4.62 -15.70 -6.09
N LYS A 87 -4.05 -16.82 -5.60
CA LYS A 87 -4.63 -18.15 -5.77
C LYS A 87 -6.01 -18.27 -5.11
N LEU A 88 -6.31 -17.46 -4.10
CA LEU A 88 -7.64 -17.40 -3.48
C LEU A 88 -8.74 -16.83 -4.39
N ASN A 89 -8.37 -16.16 -5.49
CA ASN A 89 -9.33 -15.72 -6.50
C ASN A 89 -9.81 -16.88 -7.39
N ASN A 90 -9.18 -18.06 -7.30
CA ASN A 90 -9.68 -19.26 -7.95
C ASN A 90 -11.00 -19.70 -7.31
N LYS A 91 -12.08 -19.72 -8.11
CA LYS A 91 -13.43 -20.05 -7.64
C LYS A 91 -13.53 -21.44 -7.02
N CYS A 92 -12.85 -22.44 -7.56
CA CYS A 92 -12.90 -23.82 -7.05
C CYS A 92 -12.24 -23.93 -5.67
N LEU A 93 -11.02 -23.41 -5.53
CA LEU A 93 -10.32 -23.35 -4.23
C LEU A 93 -11.13 -22.56 -3.21
N LYS A 94 -11.68 -21.42 -3.62
CA LYS A 94 -12.51 -20.57 -2.75
C LYS A 94 -13.75 -21.32 -2.25
N SER A 95 -14.53 -21.91 -3.16
CA SER A 95 -15.71 -22.70 -2.78
C SER A 95 -15.36 -23.88 -1.88
N PHE A 96 -14.25 -24.57 -2.14
CA PHE A 96 -13.75 -25.65 -1.29
C PHE A 96 -13.46 -25.15 0.14
N LEU A 97 -12.66 -24.09 0.28
CA LEU A 97 -12.33 -23.52 1.59
C LEU A 97 -13.58 -23.04 2.33
N GLU A 98 -14.49 -22.34 1.65
CA GLU A 98 -15.73 -21.84 2.24
C GLU A 98 -16.65 -22.99 2.70
N GLN A 99 -16.72 -24.08 1.93
CA GLN A 99 -17.52 -25.26 2.26
C GLN A 99 -17.01 -25.96 3.52
N TYR A 100 -15.70 -26.20 3.64
CA TYR A 100 -15.14 -26.99 4.74
C TYR A 100 -14.86 -26.15 6.00
N THR A 101 -14.65 -24.85 5.88
CA THR A 101 -14.43 -23.97 7.03
C THR A 101 -15.72 -23.35 7.57
N GLY A 102 -16.79 -23.30 6.76
CA GLY A 102 -18.01 -22.56 7.07
C GLY A 102 -17.82 -21.04 7.14
N LYS A 103 -16.63 -20.53 6.77
CA LYS A 103 -16.27 -19.11 6.81
C LYS A 103 -16.13 -18.57 5.39
N LYS A 104 -16.63 -17.36 5.15
CA LYS A 104 -16.49 -16.68 3.85
C LYS A 104 -15.03 -16.26 3.65
N VAL A 105 -14.43 -16.68 2.54
CA VAL A 105 -13.05 -16.34 2.19
C VAL A 105 -12.99 -14.92 1.62
N PRO A 106 -12.18 -14.02 2.19
CA PRO A 106 -12.02 -12.66 1.69
C PRO A 106 -11.40 -12.64 0.29
N ASP A 107 -11.52 -11.50 -0.39
CA ASP A 107 -10.79 -11.28 -1.64
C ASP A 107 -9.29 -11.09 -1.37
N GLU A 108 -8.44 -11.50 -2.31
CA GLU A 108 -6.98 -11.34 -2.19
C GLU A 108 -6.58 -9.90 -1.83
N SER A 109 -7.22 -8.90 -2.43
CA SER A 109 -6.90 -7.49 -2.19
C SER A 109 -7.21 -7.07 -0.75
N THR A 110 -8.20 -7.72 -0.13
CA THR A 110 -8.56 -7.50 1.29
C THR A 110 -7.51 -8.10 2.21
N LEU A 111 -7.00 -9.29 1.89
CA LEU A 111 -5.93 -9.92 2.66
C LEU A 111 -4.63 -9.11 2.55
N ARG A 112 -4.23 -8.75 1.33
CA ARG A 112 -3.00 -8.01 1.08
C ARG A 112 -2.97 -6.65 1.81
N LYS A 113 -4.09 -5.94 1.85
CA LYS A 113 -4.14 -4.60 2.46
C LYS A 113 -4.16 -4.60 3.98
N ASN A 114 -4.83 -5.58 4.58
CA ASN A 114 -5.15 -5.54 6.01
C ASN A 114 -4.36 -6.54 6.86
N TYR A 115 -3.81 -7.60 6.25
CA TYR A 115 -3.22 -8.73 7.00
C TYR A 115 -1.85 -9.16 6.49
N ALA A 116 -1.47 -8.83 5.25
CA ALA A 116 -0.13 -9.15 4.77
C ALA A 116 0.89 -8.15 5.32
N PRO A 117 2.01 -8.62 5.93
CA PRO A 117 3.08 -7.74 6.39
C PRO A 117 3.66 -6.98 5.20
N SER A 118 3.59 -5.65 5.25
CA SER A 118 4.15 -4.81 4.19
C SER A 118 5.67 -4.70 4.36
N ARG A 119 6.38 -5.61 3.70
CA ARG A 119 7.86 -5.60 3.66
C ARG A 119 8.40 -4.28 3.13
N THR A 120 7.69 -3.67 2.18
CA THR A 120 8.01 -2.33 1.64
C THR A 120 7.84 -1.23 2.69
N ALA A 121 6.79 -1.29 3.52
CA ALA A 121 6.62 -0.31 4.60
C ALA A 121 7.76 -0.43 5.61
N ARG A 122 8.09 -1.66 6.02
CA ARG A 122 9.21 -1.92 6.94
C ARG A 122 10.55 -1.44 6.39
N PHE A 123 10.79 -1.66 5.09
CA PHE A 123 11.97 -1.14 4.41
C PHE A 123 12.02 0.39 4.47
N SER A 124 10.91 1.06 4.14
CA SER A 124 10.82 2.53 4.20
C SER A 124 10.94 3.10 5.61
N GLU A 125 10.53 2.37 6.65
CA GLU A 125 10.74 2.77 8.05
C GLU A 125 12.23 2.75 8.44
N ILE A 126 12.95 1.70 8.06
CA ILE A 126 14.36 1.51 8.42
C ILE A 126 15.28 2.37 7.55
N ALA A 127 14.93 2.56 6.27
CA ALA A 127 15.72 3.29 5.29
C ALA A 127 14.85 4.24 4.45
N PRO A 128 14.35 5.34 5.04
CA PRO A 128 13.40 6.23 4.36
C PRO A 128 13.98 6.96 3.15
N SER A 129 15.30 7.15 3.11
CA SER A 129 16.00 7.81 2.00
C SER A 129 16.52 6.85 0.94
N THR A 130 16.40 5.54 1.15
CA THR A 130 16.86 4.53 0.19
C THR A 130 15.70 4.12 -0.72
N PRO A 131 15.87 4.14 -2.06
CA PRO A 131 14.81 3.69 -2.96
C PRO A 131 14.54 2.20 -2.76
N LEU A 132 13.32 1.75 -3.06
CA LEU A 132 13.00 0.32 -2.99
C LEU A 132 13.86 -0.49 -3.97
N PRO A 133 14.16 -1.76 -3.64
CA PRO A 133 14.87 -2.65 -4.55
C PRO A 133 14.17 -2.74 -5.92
N PRO A 134 14.93 -2.71 -7.03
CA PRO A 134 14.35 -2.84 -8.36
C PRO A 134 13.81 -4.25 -8.58
N SER A 135 12.73 -4.37 -9.36
CA SER A 135 12.23 -5.66 -9.84
C SER A 135 12.88 -5.97 -11.19
N PRO A 136 13.85 -6.89 -11.26
CA PRO A 136 14.52 -7.22 -12.52
C PRO A 136 13.53 -7.83 -13.51
N VAL A 137 13.68 -7.48 -14.78
CA VAL A 137 12.92 -8.05 -15.89
C VAL A 137 13.67 -9.26 -16.41
N VAL A 138 13.05 -10.44 -16.34
CA VAL A 138 13.66 -11.73 -16.68
C VAL A 138 14.37 -11.72 -18.05
N THR A 139 13.80 -11.04 -19.04
CA THR A 139 14.33 -10.99 -20.42
C THR A 139 15.33 -9.86 -20.67
N ARG A 140 15.61 -8.98 -19.70
CA ARG A 140 16.52 -7.82 -19.88
C ARG A 140 17.68 -7.89 -18.90
N TRP A 141 18.83 -8.35 -19.40
CA TRP A 141 20.03 -8.56 -18.59
C TRP A 141 20.53 -7.30 -17.89
N GLY A 142 20.40 -6.12 -18.51
CA GLY A 142 20.74 -4.84 -17.87
C GLY A 142 20.01 -4.63 -16.52
N SER A 143 18.73 -5.00 -16.45
CA SER A 143 17.95 -4.87 -15.21
C SER A 143 18.40 -5.80 -14.08
N TRP A 144 19.00 -6.95 -14.40
CA TRP A 144 19.63 -7.83 -13.42
C TRP A 144 20.96 -7.25 -12.91
N ILE A 145 21.75 -6.65 -13.80
CA ILE A 145 22.99 -5.94 -13.43
C ILE A 145 22.67 -4.74 -12.54
N ASP A 146 21.63 -3.96 -12.86
CA ASP A 146 21.18 -2.84 -12.04
C ASP A 146 20.70 -3.32 -10.67
N ALA A 147 19.97 -4.43 -10.61
CA ALA A 147 19.56 -5.04 -9.34
C ALA A 147 20.77 -5.49 -8.51
N ALA A 148 21.72 -6.22 -9.09
CA ALA A 148 22.95 -6.61 -8.40
C ALA A 148 23.74 -5.39 -7.90
N THR A 149 23.83 -4.34 -8.72
CA THR A 149 24.46 -3.07 -8.37
C THR A 149 23.75 -2.40 -7.19
N TYR A 150 22.42 -2.39 -7.19
CA TYR A 150 21.62 -1.88 -6.08
C TYR A 150 21.88 -2.66 -4.79
N TYR A 151 21.83 -4.00 -4.84
CA TYR A 151 22.05 -4.83 -3.65
C TYR A 151 23.48 -4.71 -3.13
N GLY A 152 24.49 -4.62 -4.00
CA GLY A 152 25.87 -4.39 -3.57
C GLY A 152 26.07 -3.04 -2.86
N LYS A 153 25.44 -1.96 -3.36
CA LYS A 153 25.52 -0.62 -2.77
C LYS A 153 24.75 -0.48 -1.46
N ASN A 154 23.65 -1.23 -1.30
CA ASN A 154 22.73 -1.12 -0.17
C ASN A 154 22.74 -2.38 0.72
N PHE A 155 23.81 -3.20 0.64
CA PHE A 155 23.84 -4.52 1.27
C PHE A 155 23.53 -4.46 2.77
N ASP A 156 24.23 -3.60 3.50
CA ASP A 156 24.10 -3.47 4.96
C ASP A 156 22.68 -3.02 5.37
N VAL A 157 22.05 -2.17 4.54
CA VAL A 157 20.66 -1.74 4.76
C VAL A 157 19.69 -2.89 4.53
N ILE A 158 19.88 -3.66 3.45
CA ILE A 158 19.05 -4.81 3.11
C ILE A 158 19.17 -5.89 4.17
N GLU A 159 20.39 -6.15 4.65
CA GLU A 159 20.67 -7.07 5.75
C GLU A 159 19.96 -6.64 7.04
N ALA A 160 20.10 -5.37 7.42
CA ALA A 160 19.43 -4.83 8.60
C ALA A 160 17.90 -4.96 8.50
N VAL A 161 17.30 -4.70 7.34
CA VAL A 161 15.87 -4.86 7.11
C VAL A 161 15.45 -6.32 7.24
N ILE A 162 16.16 -7.24 6.58
CA ILE A 162 15.85 -8.68 6.60
C ILE A 162 16.04 -9.28 7.99
N ALA A 163 16.99 -8.77 8.78
CA ALA A 163 17.19 -9.16 10.18
C ALA A 163 15.94 -8.90 11.04
N THR A 164 15.14 -7.87 10.73
CA THR A 164 13.94 -7.53 11.53
C THR A 164 12.76 -8.47 11.36
N PHE A 165 12.75 -9.32 10.33
CA PHE A 165 11.66 -10.27 10.09
C PHE A 165 11.90 -11.61 10.79
N ASP A 166 10.80 -12.25 11.21
CA ASP A 166 10.81 -13.60 11.77
C ASP A 166 11.03 -14.65 10.65
N PRO A 167 12.04 -15.53 10.74
CA PRO A 167 12.24 -16.59 9.75
C PRO A 167 11.03 -17.52 9.58
N GLU A 168 10.21 -17.72 10.61
CA GLU A 168 9.05 -18.62 10.57
C GLU A 168 7.81 -17.98 9.90
N GLU A 169 7.85 -16.68 9.62
CA GLU A 169 6.70 -15.96 9.05
C GLU A 169 6.49 -16.33 7.57
N ALA A 170 7.57 -16.55 6.82
CA ALA A 170 7.52 -16.93 5.42
C ALA A 170 8.80 -17.67 4.98
N GLN A 171 8.65 -18.70 4.15
CA GLN A 171 9.79 -19.41 3.55
C GLN A 171 10.75 -18.45 2.81
N SER A 172 10.21 -17.48 2.06
CA SER A 172 11.03 -16.45 1.40
C SER A 172 11.88 -15.60 2.35
N ILE A 173 11.46 -15.39 3.60
CA ILE A 173 12.27 -14.69 4.62
C ILE A 173 13.43 -15.57 5.05
N GLN A 174 13.13 -16.84 5.37
CA GLN A 174 14.14 -17.81 5.76
C GLN A 174 15.23 -17.96 4.69
N GLU A 175 14.83 -18.16 3.43
CA GLU A 175 15.76 -18.25 2.30
C GLU A 175 16.60 -16.98 2.13
N SER A 176 15.97 -15.80 2.27
CA SER A 176 16.69 -14.53 2.17
C SER A 176 17.75 -14.37 3.27
N LYS A 177 17.46 -14.79 4.51
CA LYS A 177 18.42 -14.76 5.61
C LYS A 177 19.62 -15.69 5.32
N ILE A 178 19.36 -16.92 4.89
CA ILE A 178 20.40 -17.89 4.51
C ILE A 178 21.29 -17.33 3.39
N LEU A 179 20.69 -16.69 2.38
CA LEU A 179 21.43 -16.08 1.26
C LEU A 179 22.35 -14.95 1.72
N LEU A 180 21.93 -14.14 2.70
CA LEU A 180 22.75 -13.05 3.24
C LEU A 180 23.91 -13.56 4.11
N GLU A 181 23.73 -14.69 4.79
CA GLU A 181 24.78 -15.36 5.57
C GLU A 181 25.81 -16.11 4.70
N THR A 182 25.56 -16.22 3.39
CA THR A 182 26.47 -16.91 2.46
C THR A 182 27.79 -16.13 2.32
N GLU A 183 28.91 -16.76 2.67
CA GLU A 183 30.23 -16.16 2.55
C GLU A 183 30.51 -15.68 1.12
N GLY A 184 31.04 -14.47 0.98
CA GLY A 184 31.44 -13.90 -0.31
C GLY A 184 30.31 -13.26 -1.12
N ILE A 185 29.06 -13.27 -0.66
CA ILE A 185 27.93 -12.71 -1.42
C ILE A 185 28.05 -11.19 -1.59
N LYS A 186 28.47 -10.48 -0.53
CA LYS A 186 28.66 -9.03 -0.55
C LYS A 186 29.80 -8.65 -1.49
N GLU A 187 30.92 -9.38 -1.40
CA GLU A 187 32.09 -9.20 -2.25
C GLU A 187 31.75 -9.47 -3.72
N SER A 188 30.97 -10.52 -3.99
CA SER A 188 30.52 -10.87 -5.34
C SER A 188 29.61 -9.79 -5.93
N LEU A 189 28.65 -9.29 -5.14
CA LEU A 189 27.77 -8.18 -5.56
C LEU A 189 28.57 -6.90 -5.81
N LEU A 190 29.55 -6.58 -4.96
CA LEU A 190 30.40 -5.41 -5.13
C LEU A 190 31.31 -5.54 -6.35
N PHE A 191 31.83 -6.75 -6.62
CA PHE A 191 32.59 -7.05 -7.82
C PHE A 191 31.75 -6.82 -9.08
N ILE A 192 30.50 -7.31 -9.10
CA ILE A 192 29.59 -7.10 -10.22
C ILE A 192 29.30 -5.60 -10.41
N ALA A 193 28.99 -4.90 -9.32
CA ALA A 193 28.71 -3.47 -9.33
C ALA A 193 29.89 -2.64 -9.85
N THR A 194 31.12 -3.04 -9.55
CA THR A 194 32.33 -2.29 -9.91
C THR A 194 32.74 -2.57 -11.36
N ASN A 195 32.62 -3.82 -11.83
CA ASN A 195 33.19 -4.23 -13.11
C ASN A 195 32.15 -4.27 -14.25
N PHE A 196 30.88 -4.51 -13.95
CA PHE A 196 29.86 -4.77 -14.97
C PHE A 196 28.74 -3.74 -15.02
N ALA A 197 28.67 -2.78 -14.08
CA ALA A 197 27.62 -1.75 -14.09
C ALA A 197 27.57 -0.94 -15.40
N CYS A 198 28.71 -0.76 -16.07
CA CYS A 198 28.79 -0.06 -17.36
C CYS A 198 28.02 -0.77 -18.49
N ILE A 199 27.82 -2.09 -18.39
CA ILE A 199 27.10 -2.88 -19.39
C ILE A 199 25.64 -2.42 -19.47
N SER A 200 25.00 -2.19 -18.32
CA SER A 200 23.60 -1.75 -18.28
C SER A 200 23.41 -0.43 -19.04
N SER A 201 24.22 0.58 -18.72
CA SER A 201 24.19 1.88 -19.41
C SER A 201 24.54 1.79 -20.89
N THR A 202 25.44 0.87 -21.27
CA THR A 202 25.83 0.67 -22.67
C THR A 202 24.71 0.03 -23.48
N ILE A 203 24.00 -0.97 -22.93
CA ILE A 203 22.83 -1.56 -23.57
C ILE A 203 21.76 -0.49 -23.80
N THR A 204 21.46 0.33 -22.80
CA THR A 204 20.47 1.43 -22.95
C THR A 204 20.85 2.38 -24.08
N ARG A 205 22.12 2.82 -24.15
CA ARG A 205 22.61 3.70 -25.23
C ARG A 205 22.53 3.05 -26.61
N LEU A 206 22.76 1.75 -26.72
CA LEU A 206 22.62 1.02 -27.98
C LEU A 206 21.16 0.86 -28.42
N GLU A 207 20.22 0.85 -27.48
CA GLU A 207 18.78 0.81 -27.75
C GLU A 207 18.20 2.19 -28.13
N GLU A 208 18.90 3.29 -27.80
CA GLU A 208 18.49 4.65 -28.11
C GLU A 208 18.53 4.94 -29.62
N ARG A 209 17.36 5.32 -30.17
CA ARG A 209 17.25 5.69 -31.59
C ARG A 209 17.87 7.07 -31.83
N GLY A 210 18.76 7.14 -32.82
CA GLY A 210 19.39 8.39 -33.24
C GLY A 210 20.72 8.70 -32.56
N LEU A 211 21.20 7.84 -31.64
CA LEU A 211 22.54 7.95 -31.08
C LEU A 211 23.57 7.37 -32.06
N LEU A 212 24.72 8.05 -32.21
CA LEU A 212 25.82 7.53 -33.02
C LEU A 212 26.44 6.30 -32.34
N LEU A 213 26.80 5.28 -33.12
CA LEU A 213 27.40 4.04 -32.59
C LEU A 213 28.71 4.31 -31.81
N SER A 214 29.54 5.22 -32.31
CA SER A 214 30.76 5.66 -31.62
C SER A 214 30.46 6.30 -30.27
N SER A 215 29.38 7.09 -30.20
CA SER A 215 28.88 7.67 -28.96
C SER A 215 28.16 6.67 -28.07
N ALA A 216 27.72 5.51 -28.55
CA ALA A 216 27.05 4.49 -27.74
C ALA A 216 28.04 3.53 -27.06
N ILE A 217 29.13 3.17 -27.73
CA ILE A 217 30.11 2.17 -27.26
C ILE A 217 31.22 2.78 -26.38
N SER A 218 31.36 4.10 -26.34
CA SER A 218 32.35 4.76 -25.49
C SER A 218 32.06 4.48 -24.01
N LEU A 219 32.88 3.62 -23.39
CA LEU A 219 32.86 3.27 -21.96
C LEU A 219 33.59 4.31 -21.12
#